data_AF-A0A820HA32-F1
#
_entry.id   AF-A0A820HA32-F1
#
_cell.length_a   1.000
_cell.length_b   1.000
_cell.length_c   1.000
_cell.angle_alpha   90.00
_cell.angle_beta   90.00
_cell.angle_gamma   90.00
#
_symmetry.space_group_name_H-M   'P 1'
#
loop_
_entity.id
_entity.type
_entity.pdbx_description
1 polymer ?
#
loop_
_entity_poly.entity_id
_entity_poly.type
_entity_poly.pdbx_seq_one_letter_code
_entity_poly.pdbx_strand_id
1 'polypeptide(L)'
;TAYGVGVYFSSNAAYSHGFTRPNSNGERFMFLACVLIGKTTIGNPSMKTRPVGFDSTTDGNHIYVTYHDAQAYAEYLITYK
;
A
#
# COMPACT_ATOMS: atom_id res chain seq x y z
N THR A 1 -1.51 -10.91 -5.54
CA THR A 1 -1.36 -10.10 -4.31
C THR A 1 -1.52 -11.03 -3.11
N ALA A 2 -0.81 -10.80 -2.00
CA ALA A 2 -0.70 -11.79 -0.91
C ALA A 2 -1.67 -11.57 0.27
N TYR A 3 -2.06 -10.31 0.53
CA TYR A 3 -2.79 -9.91 1.73
C TYR A 3 -4.15 -9.25 1.42
N GLY A 4 -4.66 -9.45 0.19
CA GLY A 4 -5.91 -8.87 -0.28
C GLY A 4 -5.81 -8.34 -1.71
N VAL A 5 -6.95 -8.10 -2.33
CA VAL A 5 -7.09 -7.44 -3.65
C VAL A 5 -7.50 -5.99 -3.38
N GLY A 6 -6.50 -5.13 -3.18
CA GLY A 6 -6.67 -3.72 -2.86
C GLY A 6 -5.38 -2.94 -3.12
N VAL A 7 -5.30 -1.71 -2.61
CA VAL A 7 -4.12 -0.85 -2.79
C VAL A 7 -3.15 -1.08 -1.65
N TYR A 8 -1.90 -1.40 -2.00
CA TYR A 8 -0.83 -1.75 -1.08
C TYR A 8 0.00 -0.52 -0.73
N PHE A 9 0.19 -0.29 0.57
CA PHE A 9 1.08 0.71 1.13
C PHE A 9 2.11 0.02 2.01
N SER A 10 3.30 0.61 2.12
CA SER A 10 4.32 0.15 3.06
C SER A 10 4.85 1.29 3.92
N SER A 11 5.08 1.01 5.20
CA SER A 11 5.77 1.91 6.13
C SER A 11 7.29 1.93 5.92
N ASN A 12 7.83 1.08 5.04
CA ASN A 12 9.24 1.02 4.71
C ASN A 12 9.47 1.38 3.22
N ALA A 13 10.15 2.50 2.96
CA ALA A 13 10.45 2.95 1.61
C ALA A 13 11.34 1.96 0.82
N ALA A 14 12.24 1.23 1.48
CA ALA A 14 13.05 0.21 0.82
C ALA A 14 12.20 -0.97 0.31
N TYR A 15 11.13 -1.30 1.03
CA TYR A 15 10.15 -2.29 0.57
C TYR A 15 9.41 -1.76 -0.67
N SER A 16 8.87 -0.55 -0.59
CA SER A 16 8.18 0.11 -1.71
C SER A 16 9.06 0.27 -2.95
N HIS A 17 10.37 0.50 -2.79
CA HIS A 17 11.32 0.60 -3.91
C HIS A 17 11.31 -0.64 -4.82
N GLY A 18 11.17 -1.84 -4.23
CA GLY A 18 11.09 -3.09 -5.00
C GLY A 18 9.90 -3.16 -5.95
N PHE A 19 8.88 -2.32 -5.74
CA PHE A 19 7.69 -2.20 -6.60
C PHE A 19 7.73 -0.99 -7.54
N THR A 20 8.81 -0.21 -7.51
CA THR A 20 9.04 0.87 -8.48
C THR A 20 9.75 0.33 -9.73
N ARG A 21 9.47 0.94 -10.88
CA ARG A 21 10.20 0.67 -12.13
C ARG A 21 10.82 1.97 -12.63
N PRO A 22 12.10 1.98 -13.03
CA PRO A 22 12.72 3.16 -13.59
C PRO A 22 12.09 3.48 -14.95
N ASN A 23 11.92 4.76 -15.26
CA ASN A 23 11.55 5.24 -16.58
C ASN A 23 12.76 5.24 -17.53
N SER A 24 12.60 5.76 -18.75
CA SER A 24 13.67 5.88 -19.75
C SER A 24 14.87 6.72 -19.29
N ASN A 25 14.70 7.61 -18.31
CA ASN A 25 15.74 8.47 -17.74
C ASN A 25 16.39 7.86 -16.49
N GLY A 26 16.00 6.63 -16.12
CA GLY A 26 16.44 5.95 -14.90
C GLY A 26 15.73 6.43 -13.64
N GLU A 27 14.70 7.25 -13.74
CA GLU A 27 13.98 7.83 -12.60
C GLU A 27 12.86 6.89 -12.13
N ARG A 28 12.68 6.83 -10.82
CA ARG A 28 11.65 6.07 -10.12
C ARG A 28 10.71 7.03 -9.43
N PHE A 29 9.48 6.58 -9.26
CA PHE A 29 8.39 7.36 -8.69
C PHE A 29 7.82 6.60 -7.50
N MET A 30 7.67 7.28 -6.37
CA MET A 30 7.06 6.72 -5.17
C MET A 30 6.13 7.74 -4.53
N PHE A 31 4.89 7.33 -4.24
CA PHE A 31 3.98 8.15 -3.46
C PHE A 31 4.30 8.03 -1.97
N LEU A 32 4.35 9.17 -1.28
CA LEU A 32 4.16 9.26 0.16
C LEU A 32 2.72 9.69 0.39
N ALA A 33 1.97 8.88 1.13
CA ALA A 33 0.54 9.08 1.34
C ALA A 33 0.17 9.00 2.81
N CYS A 34 -0.78 9.84 3.22
CA CYS A 34 -1.49 9.68 4.49
C CYS A 34 -2.61 8.65 4.27
N VAL A 35 -2.59 7.55 5.02
CA VAL A 35 -3.50 6.41 4.81
C VAL A 35 -4.31 6.12 6.08
N LEU A 36 -5.63 6.08 5.94
CA LEU A 36 -6.58 5.68 6.99
C LEU A 36 -6.61 4.16 7.12
N ILE A 37 -5.65 3.61 7.86
CA ILE A 37 -5.50 2.16 8.09
C ILE A 37 -6.55 1.58 9.04
N GLY A 38 -7.04 2.36 10.00
CA GLY A 38 -8.06 1.94 10.97
C GLY A 38 -7.71 0.64 11.69
N LYS A 39 -8.72 -0.20 11.92
CA LYS A 39 -8.55 -1.52 12.54
C LYS A 39 -8.12 -2.54 11.49
N THR A 40 -7.01 -3.23 11.73
CA THR A 40 -6.40 -4.13 10.74
C THR A 40 -6.48 -5.59 11.16
N THR A 41 -6.44 -6.50 10.19
CA THR A 41 -6.30 -7.95 10.40
C THR A 41 -5.35 -8.57 9.38
N ILE A 42 -4.89 -9.80 9.63
CA ILE A 42 -4.03 -10.50 8.68
C ILE A 42 -4.81 -10.75 7.38
N GLY A 43 -4.22 -10.29 6.27
CA GLY A 43 -4.82 -10.44 4.95
C GLY A 43 -4.56 -11.80 4.32
N ASN A 44 -5.35 -12.14 3.31
CA ASN A 44 -5.10 -13.27 2.43
C ASN A 44 -5.46 -12.96 0.97
N PRO A 45 -5.00 -13.75 -0.01
CA PRO A 45 -5.16 -13.43 -1.42
C PRO A 45 -6.60 -13.42 -1.94
N SER A 46 -7.56 -14.07 -1.25
CA SER A 46 -8.95 -14.18 -1.72
C SER A 46 -9.84 -13.02 -1.27
N MET A 47 -9.37 -12.17 -0.35
CA MET A 47 -10.10 -11.00 0.15
C MET A 47 -10.19 -9.90 -0.91
N LYS A 48 -11.38 -9.68 -1.46
CA LYS A 48 -11.66 -8.61 -2.45
C LYS A 48 -12.18 -7.31 -1.84
N THR A 49 -12.64 -7.38 -0.59
CA THR A 49 -13.16 -6.25 0.17
C THR A 49 -12.61 -6.33 1.58
N ARG A 50 -12.75 -5.23 2.35
CA ARG A 50 -12.36 -5.23 3.76
C ARG A 50 -13.09 -6.36 4.53
N PRO A 51 -12.41 -7.08 5.44
CA PRO A 51 -13.05 -8.05 6.31
C PRO A 51 -14.08 -7.39 7.25
N VAL A 52 -15.10 -8.13 7.68
CA VAL A 52 -16.14 -7.61 8.58
C VAL A 52 -15.51 -7.15 9.90
N GLY A 53 -15.77 -5.90 10.29
CA GLY A 53 -15.25 -5.32 11.53
C GLY A 53 -13.78 -4.87 11.47
N PHE A 54 -13.21 -4.78 10.26
CA PHE A 54 -11.87 -4.25 9.99
C PHE A 54 -11.92 -3.28 8.81
N ASP A 55 -10.96 -2.36 8.78
CA ASP A 55 -10.87 -1.27 7.79
C ASP A 55 -9.79 -1.55 6.72
N SER A 56 -8.80 -2.38 7.07
CA SER A 56 -7.70 -2.77 6.19
C SER A 56 -7.17 -4.15 6.54
N THR A 57 -6.30 -4.69 5.68
CA THR A 57 -5.52 -5.90 5.98
C THR A 57 -4.03 -5.61 6.01
N THR A 58 -3.26 -6.48 6.67
CA THR A 58 -1.81 -6.32 6.83
C THR A 58 -1.09 -7.65 6.70
N ASP A 59 0.22 -7.59 6.46
CA ASP A 59 1.14 -8.73 6.62
C ASP A 59 1.55 -8.97 8.09
N GLY A 60 1.13 -8.09 9.00
CA GLY A 60 1.53 -8.09 10.41
C GLY A 60 2.86 -7.39 10.67
N ASN A 61 3.43 -6.71 9.66
CA ASN A 61 4.71 -6.03 9.76
C ASN A 61 4.65 -4.64 9.12
N HIS A 62 4.98 -4.52 7.83
CA HIS A 62 5.14 -3.22 7.17
C HIS A 62 4.30 -3.06 5.90
N ILE A 63 3.32 -3.94 5.65
CA ILE A 63 2.38 -3.83 4.53
C ILE A 63 0.96 -3.59 5.06
N TYR A 64 0.26 -2.67 4.42
CA TYR A 64 -1.16 -2.40 4.66
C TYR A 64 -1.90 -2.35 3.33
N VAL A 65 -3.09 -2.95 3.29
CA VAL A 65 -3.94 -3.02 2.10
C VAL A 65 -5.26 -2.33 2.39
N THR A 66 -5.57 -1.32 1.60
CA THR A 66 -6.84 -0.59 1.66
C THR A 66 -7.80 -1.06 0.57
N TYR A 67 -9.11 -0.86 0.80
CA TYR A 67 -10.17 -1.39 -0.07
C TYR A 67 -11.09 -0.29 -0.61
N HIS A 68 -10.83 0.97 -0.27
CA HIS A 68 -11.57 2.13 -0.76
C HIS A 68 -10.62 3.27 -1.16
N ASP A 69 -10.89 3.91 -2.29
CA ASP A 69 -10.02 4.95 -2.85
C ASP A 69 -9.87 6.16 -1.93
N ALA A 70 -10.91 6.49 -1.17
CA ALA A 70 -10.90 7.60 -0.21
C ALA A 70 -10.10 7.32 1.08
N GLN A 71 -9.53 6.11 1.25
CA GLN A 71 -8.69 5.79 2.42
C GLN A 71 -7.26 6.32 2.30
N ALA A 72 -6.85 6.81 1.12
CA ALA A 72 -5.49 7.30 0.90
C ALA A 72 -5.50 8.70 0.31
N TYR A 73 -4.73 9.59 0.93
CA TYR A 73 -4.42 10.91 0.41
C TYR A 73 -2.96 10.94 -0.02
N ALA A 74 -2.70 11.01 -1.32
CA ALA A 74 -1.36 11.14 -1.87
C ALA A 74 -0.82 12.55 -1.59
N GLU A 75 0.10 12.65 -0.62
CA GLU A 75 0.61 13.93 -0.15
C GLU A 75 1.79 14.40 -0.99
N TYR A 76 2.69 13.48 -1.35
CA TYR A 76 3.85 13.77 -2.18
C TYR A 76 4.09 12.69 -3.23
N LEU A 77 4.65 13.11 -4.37
CA LEU A 77 5.28 12.24 -5.34
C LEU A 77 6.80 12.45 -5.27
N ILE A 78 7.51 11.44 -4.82
CA ILE A 78 8.98 11.44 -4.71
C ILE A 78 9.55 10.90 -6.02
N THR A 79 10.43 11.67 -6.65
CA THR A 79 11.22 11.26 -7.82
C THR A 79 12.67 11.07 -7.41
N TYR A 80 13.24 9.89 -7.68
CA TYR A 80 14.60 9.52 -7.33
C TYR A 80 15.19 8.52 -8.34
N LYS A 81 16.43 8.09 -8.17
CA LYS A 81 17.08 7.09 -9.04
C LYS A 81 17.55 5.89 -8.21
#